data_AF-A0A1I1JUE2-F1
#
_entry.id   AF-A0A1I1JUE2-F1
#
_cell.length_a   1.000
_cell.length_b   1.000
_cell.length_c   1.000
_cell.angle_alpha   90.00
_cell.angle_beta   90.00
_cell.angle_gamma   90.00
#
_symmetry.space_group_name_H-M   'P 1'
#
loop_
_entity.id
_entity.type
_entity.pdbx_description
1 polymer ?
#
loop_
_entity_poly.entity_id
_entity_poly.type
_entity_poly.pdbx_seq_one_letter_code
_entity_poly.pdbx_strand_id
1 'polypeptide(L)'
;MISKHTEDPVTTNGGPNLLEERSIGGILVHFLAIPTGIAGAGIVYLLTTNEFTKRNARNALDWHLTVLALTVVTFGSLFTYSELTGQGATDVAALPSLVSLPSAASTVAGLVVPALLTLWFAVTFWTFVVGLVAMGKATFGTA
;
A
#
# COMPACT_ATOMS: atom_id res chain seq x y z
N MET A 1 16.37 -67.15 -5.94
CA MET A 1 15.45 -66.15 -5.37
C MET A 1 15.96 -64.79 -5.80
N ILE A 2 15.38 -64.21 -6.85
CA ILE A 2 15.85 -62.95 -7.46
C ILE A 2 15.22 -61.79 -6.69
N SER A 3 16.05 -61.00 -6.02
CA SER A 3 15.64 -59.78 -5.34
C SER A 3 15.21 -58.77 -6.40
N LYS A 4 13.93 -58.39 -6.37
CA LYS A 4 13.35 -57.38 -7.24
C LYS A 4 13.77 -56.02 -6.68
N HIS A 5 14.74 -55.37 -7.33
CA HIS A 5 15.08 -53.98 -7.06
C HIS A 5 13.87 -53.13 -7.46
N THR A 6 13.10 -52.68 -6.48
CA THR A 6 12.14 -51.60 -6.67
C THR A 6 12.94 -50.33 -6.92
N GLU A 7 12.89 -49.85 -8.15
CA GLU A 7 13.26 -48.47 -8.46
C GLU A 7 12.24 -47.57 -7.77
N ASP A 8 12.68 -46.82 -6.77
CA ASP A 8 11.88 -45.74 -6.20
C ASP A 8 11.67 -44.69 -7.31
N PRO A 9 10.43 -44.23 -7.55
CA PRO A 9 10.19 -43.21 -8.54
C PRO A 9 10.94 -41.94 -8.13
N VAL A 10 11.85 -41.48 -8.99
CA VAL A 10 12.45 -40.14 -8.87
C VAL A 10 11.31 -39.13 -9.04
N THR A 11 10.78 -38.64 -7.92
CA THR A 11 9.86 -37.51 -7.90
C THR A 11 10.66 -36.28 -8.29
N THR A 12 10.55 -35.89 -9.56
CA THR A 12 11.08 -34.61 -10.03
C THR A 12 10.43 -33.49 -9.23
N ASN A 13 11.23 -32.78 -8.44
CA ASN A 13 10.82 -31.66 -7.60
C ASN A 13 9.92 -30.63 -8.35
N GLY A 14 8.68 -30.46 -7.88
CA GLY A 14 8.01 -29.16 -7.64
C GLY A 14 7.68 -28.19 -8.79
N GLY A 15 8.06 -28.43 -10.05
CA GLY A 15 8.00 -27.38 -11.09
C GLY A 15 6.59 -26.85 -11.50
N PRO A 16 5.60 -27.70 -11.83
CA PRO A 16 4.33 -27.22 -12.40
C PRO A 16 3.33 -26.71 -11.35
N ASN A 17 3.16 -27.44 -10.24
CA ASN A 17 2.18 -27.11 -9.20
C ASN A 17 2.57 -25.88 -8.38
N LEU A 18 3.87 -25.58 -8.23
CA LEU A 18 4.31 -24.43 -7.43
C LEU A 18 3.97 -23.08 -8.10
N LEU A 19 3.87 -23.02 -9.42
CA LEU A 19 3.45 -21.78 -10.11
C LEU A 19 1.93 -21.60 -10.09
N GLU A 20 1.17 -22.68 -10.06
CA GLU A 20 -0.28 -22.64 -9.82
C GLU A 20 -0.59 -22.24 -8.36
N GLU A 21 0.18 -22.74 -7.40
CA GLU A 21 0.09 -22.35 -5.98
C GLU A 21 0.64 -20.94 -5.71
N ARG A 22 1.74 -20.54 -6.36
CA ARG A 22 2.45 -19.27 -6.16
C ARG A 22 2.70 -18.58 -7.50
N SER A 23 1.65 -17.95 -7.99
CA SER A 23 1.71 -17.21 -9.25
C SER A 23 2.71 -16.05 -9.19
N ILE A 24 3.36 -15.76 -10.33
CA ILE A 24 4.23 -14.60 -10.49
C ILE A 24 3.46 -13.30 -10.17
N GLY A 25 2.20 -13.24 -10.57
CA GLY A 25 1.32 -12.09 -10.27
C GLY A 25 1.18 -11.86 -8.77
N GLY A 26 0.98 -12.92 -7.98
CA GLY A 26 0.89 -12.79 -6.52
C GLY A 26 2.21 -12.42 -5.85
N ILE A 27 3.34 -12.88 -6.41
CA ILE A 27 4.67 -12.51 -5.92
C ILE A 27 4.95 -11.02 -6.16
N LEU A 28 4.66 -10.53 -7.37
CA LEU A 28 5.06 -9.18 -7.80
C LEU A 28 4.02 -8.08 -7.50
N VAL A 29 2.80 -8.42 -7.08
CA VAL A 29 1.72 -7.41 -6.92
C VAL A 29 2.08 -6.30 -5.94
N HIS A 30 2.77 -6.62 -4.84
CA HIS A 30 3.21 -5.61 -3.87
C HIS A 30 4.27 -4.67 -4.47
N PHE A 31 5.22 -5.22 -5.24
CA PHE A 31 6.23 -4.42 -5.93
C PHE A 31 5.61 -3.52 -6.99
N LEU A 32 4.64 -4.03 -7.75
CA LEU A 32 3.88 -3.26 -8.74
C LEU A 32 3.06 -2.14 -8.07
N ALA A 33 2.45 -2.42 -6.92
CA ALA A 33 1.59 -1.49 -6.21
C ALA A 33 2.35 -0.32 -5.58
N ILE A 34 3.65 -0.44 -5.26
CA ILE A 34 4.44 0.68 -4.71
C ILE A 34 4.37 1.94 -5.60
N PRO A 35 4.72 1.90 -6.90
CA PRO A 35 4.66 3.08 -7.77
C PRO A 35 3.25 3.40 -8.30
N THR A 36 2.32 2.43 -8.30
CA THR A 36 0.99 2.59 -8.92
C THR A 36 -0.16 2.74 -7.93
N GLY A 37 0.11 2.51 -6.64
CA GLY A 37 -0.84 2.55 -5.55
C GLY A 37 -2.06 1.64 -5.75
N ILE A 38 -3.22 2.21 -5.46
CA ILE A 38 -4.53 1.56 -5.59
C ILE A 38 -4.80 1.09 -7.02
N ALA A 39 -4.32 1.82 -8.04
CA ALA A 39 -4.58 1.47 -9.43
C ALA A 39 -3.95 0.10 -9.78
N GLY A 40 -2.67 -0.11 -9.48
CA GLY A 40 -2.02 -1.39 -9.78
C GLY A 40 -2.56 -2.54 -8.96
N ALA A 41 -2.71 -2.35 -7.64
CA ALA A 41 -3.28 -3.40 -6.78
C ALA A 41 -4.72 -3.75 -7.16
N GLY A 42 -5.54 -2.74 -7.46
CA GLY A 42 -6.93 -2.89 -7.85
C GLY A 42 -7.10 -3.60 -9.21
N ILE A 43 -6.32 -3.21 -10.22
CA ILE A 43 -6.34 -3.88 -11.53
C ILE A 43 -5.99 -5.37 -11.38
N VAL A 44 -4.93 -5.70 -10.63
CA VAL A 44 -4.55 -7.10 -10.41
C VAL A 44 -5.64 -7.86 -9.66
N TYR A 45 -6.23 -7.26 -8.62
CA TYR A 45 -7.31 -7.87 -7.83
C TYR A 45 -8.56 -8.20 -8.67
N LEU A 46 -8.94 -7.29 -9.57
CA LEU A 46 -10.12 -7.44 -10.41
C LEU A 46 -9.93 -8.45 -11.55
N LEU A 47 -8.73 -8.50 -12.15
CA LEU A 47 -8.47 -9.30 -13.34
C LEU A 47 -7.96 -10.71 -13.07
N THR A 48 -7.39 -10.98 -11.89
CA THR A 48 -6.84 -12.30 -11.59
C THR A 48 -7.91 -13.34 -11.25
N THR A 49 -7.78 -14.53 -11.82
CA THR A 49 -8.55 -15.73 -11.43
C THR A 49 -7.80 -16.64 -10.46
N ASN A 50 -6.49 -16.47 -10.32
CA ASN A 50 -5.68 -17.23 -9.38
C ASN A 50 -5.88 -16.73 -7.94
N GLU A 51 -6.26 -17.63 -7.04
CA GLU A 51 -6.59 -17.33 -5.63
C GLU A 51 -5.40 -16.80 -4.83
N PHE A 52 -4.18 -17.23 -5.12
CA PHE A 52 -2.97 -16.69 -4.48
C PHE A 52 -2.72 -15.25 -4.92
N THR A 53 -2.78 -14.95 -6.22
CA THR A 53 -2.70 -13.57 -6.72
C THR A 53 -3.78 -12.71 -6.09
N LYS A 54 -5.03 -13.21 -6.05
CA LYS A 54 -6.18 -12.42 -5.59
C LYS A 54 -6.05 -12.02 -4.13
N ARG A 55 -5.61 -12.94 -3.28
CA ARG A 55 -5.34 -12.69 -1.85
C ARG A 55 -4.22 -11.67 -1.65
N ASN A 56 -3.11 -11.81 -2.38
CA ASN A 56 -1.99 -10.86 -2.29
C ASN A 56 -2.39 -9.47 -2.84
N ALA A 57 -3.15 -9.42 -3.93
CA ALA A 57 -3.63 -8.17 -4.51
C ALA A 57 -4.60 -7.44 -3.59
N ARG A 58 -5.48 -8.17 -2.89
CA ARG A 58 -6.33 -7.58 -1.84
C ARG A 58 -5.50 -7.00 -0.70
N ASN A 59 -4.50 -7.73 -0.21
CA ASN A 59 -3.61 -7.23 0.84
C ASN A 59 -2.85 -5.95 0.40
N ALA A 60 -2.35 -5.92 -0.83
CA ALA A 60 -1.75 -4.73 -1.40
C ALA A 60 -2.76 -3.56 -1.49
N LEU A 61 -3.98 -3.84 -1.95
CA LEU A 61 -5.04 -2.85 -2.08
C LEU A 61 -5.43 -2.26 -0.71
N ASP A 62 -5.64 -3.09 0.31
CA ASP A 62 -5.99 -2.65 1.67
C ASP A 62 -4.91 -1.74 2.26
N TRP A 63 -3.63 -2.09 2.05
CA TRP A 63 -2.50 -1.23 2.43
C TRP A 63 -2.57 0.13 1.73
N HIS A 64 -2.71 0.15 0.40
CA HIS A 64 -2.71 1.39 -0.36
C HIS A 64 -3.97 2.25 -0.15
N LEU A 65 -5.11 1.65 0.22
CA LEU A 65 -6.29 2.40 0.66
C LEU A 65 -6.02 3.13 1.98
N THR A 66 -5.30 2.50 2.91
CA THR A 66 -4.88 3.13 4.17
C THR A 66 -3.91 4.29 3.90
N VAL A 67 -2.93 4.08 3.02
CA VAL A 67 -2.00 5.14 2.59
C VAL A 67 -2.73 6.29 1.89
N LEU A 68 -3.72 6.01 1.05
CA LEU A 68 -4.54 7.03 0.40
C LEU A 68 -5.33 7.83 1.44
N ALA A 69 -5.97 7.18 2.40
CA ALA A 69 -6.72 7.86 3.46
C ALA A 69 -5.81 8.82 4.24
N LEU A 70 -4.61 8.37 4.63
CA LEU A 70 -3.61 9.23 5.29
C LEU A 70 -3.18 10.39 4.38
N THR A 71 -3.00 10.14 3.09
CA THR A 71 -2.64 11.18 2.11
C THR A 71 -3.73 12.24 2.02
N VAL A 72 -4.99 11.83 1.87
CA VAL A 72 -6.14 12.75 1.79
C VAL A 72 -6.26 13.58 3.07
N VAL A 73 -6.15 12.96 4.24
CA VAL A 73 -6.22 13.67 5.53
C VAL A 73 -5.07 14.67 5.68
N THR A 74 -3.84 14.25 5.34
CA THR A 74 -2.64 15.07 5.49
C THR A 74 -2.69 16.28 4.56
N PHE A 75 -2.89 16.07 3.25
CA PHE A 75 -2.88 17.14 2.26
C PHE A 75 -4.16 17.98 2.31
N GLY A 76 -5.31 17.39 2.64
CA GLY A 76 -6.54 18.15 2.88
C GLY A 76 -6.41 19.09 4.09
N SER A 77 -5.76 18.63 5.16
CA SER A 77 -5.47 19.44 6.35
C SER A 77 -4.44 20.53 6.05
N LEU A 78 -3.37 20.20 5.33
CA LEU A 78 -2.36 21.17 4.90
C LEU A 78 -2.97 22.27 4.03
N PHE A 79 -3.74 21.88 3.01
CA PHE A 79 -4.44 22.82 2.12
C PHE A 79 -5.35 23.73 2.93
N THR A 80 -6.26 23.16 3.73
CA THR A 80 -7.20 23.92 4.57
C THR A 80 -6.47 24.88 5.51
N TYR A 81 -5.41 24.43 6.19
CA TYR A 81 -4.62 25.26 7.09
C TYR A 81 -3.94 26.42 6.35
N SER A 82 -3.36 26.16 5.17
CA SER A 82 -2.71 27.20 4.36
C SER A 82 -3.69 28.29 3.92
N GLU A 83 -4.88 27.91 3.44
CA GLU A 83 -5.92 28.86 3.03
C GLU A 83 -6.41 29.71 4.22
N LEU A 84 -6.68 29.09 5.38
CA LEU A 84 -7.15 29.80 6.58
C LEU A 84 -6.10 30.72 7.21
N THR A 85 -4.81 30.50 6.93
CA THR A 85 -3.70 31.32 7.45
C THR A 85 -3.18 32.34 6.42
N GLY A 86 -3.81 32.43 5.25
CA GLY A 86 -3.40 33.34 4.18
C GLY A 86 -2.08 32.92 3.48
N GLN A 87 -1.63 31.69 3.70
CA GLN A 87 -0.47 31.08 3.03
C GLN A 87 -0.88 30.17 1.85
N GLY A 88 -2.18 30.13 1.55
CA GLY A 88 -2.79 29.28 0.54
C GLY A 88 -2.50 29.72 -0.90
N ALA A 89 -2.88 28.86 -1.84
CA ALA A 89 -2.68 29.08 -3.27
C ALA A 89 -3.91 29.68 -3.95
N THR A 90 -5.06 29.70 -3.27
CA THR A 90 -6.29 30.26 -3.83
C THR A 90 -6.47 31.70 -3.39
N ASP A 91 -6.80 32.59 -4.33
CA ASP A 91 -7.03 34.02 -4.09
C ASP A 91 -8.43 34.26 -3.47
N VAL A 92 -8.81 33.40 -2.52
CA VAL A 92 -10.13 33.40 -1.90
C VAL A 92 -10.06 34.32 -0.68
N ALA A 93 -9.97 35.62 -0.95
CA ALA A 93 -9.95 36.68 0.06
C ALA A 93 -11.15 36.62 1.05
N ALA A 94 -12.22 35.91 0.69
CA ALA A 94 -13.40 35.74 1.53
C ALA A 94 -13.28 34.63 2.60
N LEU A 95 -12.47 33.59 2.42
CA LEU A 95 -12.45 32.44 3.34
C LEU A 95 -11.99 32.80 4.77
N PRO A 96 -10.89 33.55 4.96
CA PRO A 96 -10.46 33.97 6.30
C PRO A 96 -11.47 34.90 6.98
N SER A 97 -12.25 35.66 6.19
CA SER A 97 -13.30 36.54 6.71
C SER A 97 -14.59 35.82 7.10
N LEU A 98 -14.84 34.63 6.54
CA LEU A 98 -16.02 33.79 6.83
C LEU A 98 -15.78 32.82 7.99
N VAL A 99 -14.52 32.42 8.22
CA VAL A 99 -14.14 31.47 9.26
C VAL A 99 -13.04 32.08 10.13
N SER A 100 -13.43 32.65 11.28
CA SER A 100 -12.48 33.02 12.33
C SER A 100 -12.16 31.79 13.19
N LEU A 101 -10.96 31.24 13.05
CA LEU A 101 -10.48 30.20 13.96
C LEU A 101 -10.10 30.84 15.31
N PRO A 102 -10.59 30.29 16.44
CA PRO A 102 -10.05 30.66 17.75
C PRO A 102 -8.53 30.42 17.80
N SER A 103 -7.79 31.27 18.54
CA SER A 103 -6.33 31.19 18.65
C SER A 103 -5.81 29.83 19.16
N ALA A 104 -6.60 29.13 19.99
CA ALA A 104 -6.29 27.78 20.42
C ALA A 104 -6.35 26.78 19.24
N ALA A 105 -7.35 26.90 18.36
CA ALA A 105 -7.51 26.02 17.21
C ALA A 105 -6.39 26.22 16.17
N SER A 106 -5.98 27.47 15.93
CA SER A 106 -4.85 27.75 15.04
C SER A 106 -3.52 27.22 15.57
N THR A 107 -3.31 27.30 16.89
CA THR A 107 -2.12 26.73 17.55
C THR A 107 -2.09 25.21 17.44
N VAL A 108 -3.21 24.54 17.71
CA VAL A 108 -3.32 23.07 17.58
C VAL A 108 -3.09 22.65 16.13
N ALA A 109 -3.73 23.33 15.17
CA ALA A 109 -3.54 23.03 13.74
C ALA A 109 -2.07 23.18 13.30
N GLY A 110 -1.38 24.21 13.81
CA GLY A 110 0.05 24.44 13.56
C GLY A 110 0.97 23.32 14.09
N LEU A 111 0.51 22.51 15.05
CA LEU A 111 1.23 21.32 15.52
C LEU A 111 0.79 20.05 14.78
N VAL A 112 -0.51 19.91 14.53
CA VAL A 112 -1.11 18.71 13.91
C VAL A 112 -0.69 18.57 12.46
N VAL A 113 -0.68 19.65 11.67
CA VAL A 113 -0.34 19.57 10.23
C VAL A 113 1.11 19.09 10.01
N PRO A 114 2.14 19.64 10.68
CA PRO A 114 3.50 19.10 10.59
C PRO A 114 3.63 17.66 11.08
N ALA A 115 2.90 17.28 12.14
CA ALA A 115 2.90 15.91 12.64
C ALA A 115 2.31 14.93 11.60
N LEU A 116 1.20 15.30 10.96
CA LEU A 116 0.61 14.53 9.86
C LEU A 116 1.56 14.40 8.67
N LEU A 117 2.25 15.48 8.28
CA LEU A 117 3.26 15.42 7.22
C LEU A 117 4.41 14.47 7.58
N THR A 118 4.91 14.54 8.81
CA THR A 118 5.98 13.65 9.30
C THR A 118 5.53 12.19 9.26
N LEU A 119 4.31 11.91 9.74
CA LEU A 119 3.71 10.57 9.69
C LEU A 119 3.54 10.10 8.24
N TRP A 120 3.07 10.96 7.34
CA TRP A 120 2.90 10.64 5.93
C TRP A 120 4.23 10.27 5.25
N PHE A 121 5.31 11.02 5.51
CA PHE A 121 6.64 10.65 5.01
C PHE A 121 7.12 9.31 5.58
N ALA A 122 6.93 9.09 6.88
CA ALA A 122 7.30 7.83 7.53
C ALA A 122 6.53 6.64 6.94
N VAL A 123 5.21 6.78 6.73
CA VAL A 123 4.36 5.73 6.13
C VAL A 123 4.70 5.53 4.65
N THR A 124 5.06 6.59 3.92
CA THR A 124 5.52 6.49 2.53
C THR A 124 6.81 5.67 2.45
N PHE A 125 7.81 5.98 3.28
CA PHE A 125 9.03 5.18 3.37
C PHE A 125 8.72 3.73 3.80
N TRP A 126 7.89 3.55 4.81
CA TRP A 126 7.48 2.25 5.32
C TRP A 126 6.76 1.41 4.26
N THR A 127 6.01 2.03 3.33
CA THR A 127 5.36 1.36 2.20
C THR A 127 6.35 0.60 1.33
N PHE A 128 7.56 1.15 1.10
CA PHE A 128 8.62 0.42 0.40
C PHE A 128 9.09 -0.80 1.20
N VAL A 129 9.29 -0.62 2.51
CA VAL A 129 9.75 -1.71 3.38
C VAL A 129 8.74 -2.85 3.41
N VAL A 130 7.47 -2.57 3.71
CA VAL A 130 6.43 -3.62 3.78
C VAL A 130 6.13 -4.23 2.43
N GLY A 131 6.21 -3.47 1.34
CA GLY A 131 6.02 -4.01 -0.01
C GLY A 131 7.11 -5.03 -0.38
N LEU A 132 8.37 -4.73 -0.06
CA LEU A 132 9.49 -5.67 -0.26
C LEU A 132 9.39 -6.88 0.67
N VAL A 133 9.02 -6.69 1.94
CA VAL A 133 8.79 -7.79 2.88
C VAL A 133 7.65 -8.70 2.40
N ALA A 134 6.55 -8.13 1.93
CA ALA A 134 5.42 -8.89 1.41
C ALA A 134 5.78 -9.69 0.15
N MET A 135 6.56 -9.10 -0.77
CA MET A 135 7.12 -9.83 -1.91
C MET A 135 8.04 -10.98 -1.47
N GLY A 136 8.91 -10.74 -0.48
CA GLY A 136 9.77 -11.78 0.10
C GLY A 136 8.95 -12.92 0.72
N LYS A 137 7.88 -12.60 1.46
CA LYS A 137 6.95 -13.59 2.02
C LYS A 137 6.25 -14.40 0.93
N ALA A 138 5.80 -13.74 -0.14
CA ALA A 138 5.17 -14.41 -1.28
C ALA A 138 6.15 -15.31 -2.04
N THR A 139 7.44 -14.98 -2.05
CA THR A 139 8.50 -15.78 -2.69
C THR A 139 8.87 -16.99 -1.82
N PHE A 140 9.17 -16.78 -0.54
CA PHE A 140 9.83 -17.77 0.31
C PHE A 140 8.92 -18.49 1.32
N GLY A 141 7.67 -18.07 1.51
CA GLY A 141 6.83 -18.55 2.64
C GLY A 141 5.33 -18.70 2.36
N THR A 142 4.56 -18.94 3.42
CA THR A 142 3.09 -19.04 3.41
C THR A 142 2.47 -17.65 3.30
N ALA A 143 2.07 -17.24 2.10
CA ALA A 143 1.19 -16.10 1.92
C ALA A 143 -0.27 -16.49 2.21
#